data_AF-A0A0S8HX27-F1
#
_entry.id   AF-A0A0S8HX27-F1
#
_cell.length_a   1.000
_cell.length_b   1.000
_cell.length_c   1.000
_cell.angle_alpha   90.00
_cell.angle_beta   90.00
_cell.angle_gamma   90.00
#
_symmetry.space_group_name_H-M   'P 1'
#
loop_
_entity.id
_entity.type
_entity.pdbx_description
1 polymer ?
#
loop_
_entity_poly.entity_id
_entity_poly.type
_entity_poly.pdbx_seq_one_letter_code
_entity_poly.pdbx_strand_id
1 'polypeptide(L)'
;MISGQRSSSAIERKTAAQQDVRGALRVMATEIGMASFNPNFGSGIWRKFDACSTPAVNQDNRGLQEATPNSITVQMDIGESGNIGDDNNEIIRYEYLPSPSGQFIRRAVNCQAAEPFLGADPATGVSGAVRVINDTAEIYNGDPAPETAVFRYYDAKDPETELFPHKNPSDIPNIRRIDITLAVETDEIDPNTRQPRQMIYSTSVIVRNHALTP
;
A
#
# COMPACT_ATOMS: atom_id res chain seq x y z
N MET A 1 -30.79 25.78 -17.74
CA MET A 1 -29.46 25.99 -17.12
C MET A 1 -28.99 24.81 -16.24
N ILE A 2 -29.61 23.62 -16.35
CA ILE A 2 -29.37 22.48 -15.44
C ILE A 2 -28.24 21.54 -15.93
N SER A 3 -27.98 21.51 -17.24
CA SER A 3 -26.94 20.66 -17.85
C SER A 3 -25.51 21.10 -17.47
N GLY A 4 -25.23 22.41 -17.48
CA GLY A 4 -23.90 22.95 -17.14
C GLY A 4 -23.52 22.80 -15.66
N GLN A 5 -24.48 22.84 -14.75
CA GLN A 5 -24.23 22.60 -13.32
C GLN A 5 -23.93 21.11 -13.03
N ARG A 6 -24.59 20.19 -13.75
CA ARG A 6 -24.34 18.74 -13.64
C ARG A 6 -22.99 18.33 -14.23
N SER A 7 -22.54 18.98 -15.30
CA SER A 7 -21.22 18.71 -15.86
C SER A 7 -20.09 19.25 -14.98
N SER A 8 -20.21 20.45 -14.41
CA SER A 8 -19.19 21.02 -13.49
C SER A 8 -19.00 20.14 -12.25
N SER A 9 -20.10 19.80 -11.57
CA SER A 9 -20.05 18.95 -10.37
C SER A 9 -19.50 17.55 -10.64
N ALA A 10 -19.77 16.95 -11.79
CA ALA A 10 -19.18 15.66 -12.18
C ALA A 10 -17.66 15.77 -12.45
N ILE A 11 -17.19 16.89 -12.99
CA ILE A 11 -15.76 17.14 -13.23
C ILE A 11 -15.03 17.41 -11.90
N GLU A 12 -15.59 18.24 -11.03
CA GLU A 12 -15.01 18.54 -9.72
C GLU A 12 -14.81 17.27 -8.88
N ARG A 13 -15.84 16.42 -8.80
CA ARG A 13 -15.76 15.13 -8.09
C ARG A 13 -14.74 14.18 -8.69
N LYS A 14 -14.68 14.09 -10.01
CA LYS A 14 -13.63 13.31 -10.69
C LYS A 14 -12.26 13.85 -10.29
N THR A 15 -12.03 15.16 -10.41
CA THR A 15 -10.74 15.77 -10.08
C THR A 15 -10.33 15.51 -8.63
N ALA A 16 -11.25 15.65 -7.68
CA ALA A 16 -11.00 15.32 -6.26
C ALA A 16 -10.56 13.86 -6.09
N ALA A 17 -11.32 12.91 -6.66
CA ALA A 17 -10.95 11.50 -6.65
C ALA A 17 -9.57 11.23 -7.27
N GLN A 18 -9.23 11.88 -8.39
CA GLN A 18 -7.91 11.73 -9.01
C GLN A 18 -6.78 12.30 -8.14
N GLN A 19 -7.02 13.42 -7.46
CA GLN A 19 -6.04 14.05 -6.58
C GLN A 19 -5.79 13.20 -5.34
N ASP A 20 -6.84 12.66 -4.72
CA ASP A 20 -6.73 11.78 -3.54
C ASP A 20 -5.94 10.52 -3.86
N VAL A 21 -6.26 9.85 -4.97
CA VAL A 21 -5.60 8.59 -5.35
C VAL A 21 -4.14 8.82 -5.74
N ARG A 22 -3.84 9.91 -6.45
CA ARG A 22 -2.46 10.28 -6.78
C ARG A 22 -1.66 10.69 -5.54
N GLY A 23 -2.29 11.41 -4.62
CA GLY A 23 -1.71 11.76 -3.32
C GLY A 23 -1.37 10.51 -2.51
N ALA A 24 -2.33 9.60 -2.38
CA ALA A 24 -2.17 8.32 -1.69
C ALA A 24 -1.04 7.47 -2.31
N LEU A 25 -1.01 7.30 -3.64
CA LEU A 25 0.07 6.60 -4.32
C LEU A 25 1.43 7.25 -4.10
N ARG A 26 1.49 8.59 -4.05
CA ARG A 26 2.75 9.29 -3.83
C ARG A 26 3.28 9.07 -2.41
N VAL A 27 2.40 9.11 -1.42
CA VAL A 27 2.75 8.84 -0.02
C VAL A 27 3.20 7.39 0.12
N MET A 28 2.40 6.42 -0.34
CA MET A 28 2.77 5.00 -0.35
C MET A 28 4.11 4.75 -1.02
N ALA A 29 4.35 5.32 -2.21
CA ALA A 29 5.59 5.13 -2.94
C ALA A 29 6.81 5.72 -2.21
N THR A 30 6.64 6.85 -1.54
CA THR A 30 7.73 7.50 -0.81
C THR A 30 8.10 6.71 0.45
N GLU A 31 7.10 6.26 1.21
CA GLU A 31 7.30 5.47 2.42
C GLU A 31 7.85 4.08 2.10
N ILE A 32 7.27 3.38 1.12
CA ILE A 32 7.76 2.07 0.68
C ILE A 32 9.17 2.19 0.10
N GLY A 33 9.49 3.28 -0.61
CA GLY A 33 10.82 3.51 -1.15
C GLY A 33 11.93 3.60 -0.08
N MET A 34 11.57 3.94 1.16
CA MET A 34 12.48 4.01 2.30
C MET A 34 12.59 2.69 3.07
N ALA A 35 11.87 1.64 2.67
CA ALA A 35 11.94 0.33 3.32
C ALA A 35 13.38 -0.15 3.48
N SER A 36 13.71 -0.60 4.69
CA SER A 36 15.03 -1.05 5.13
C SER A 36 16.12 0.03 5.19
N PHE A 37 15.76 1.31 5.26
CA PHE A 37 16.73 2.35 5.60
C PHE A 37 17.33 2.08 7.00
N ASN A 38 18.65 1.92 7.05
CA ASN A 38 19.43 1.61 8.25
C ASN A 38 20.79 2.32 8.13
N PRO A 39 20.86 3.62 8.48
CA PRO A 39 22.04 4.44 8.24
C PRO A 39 23.25 3.98 9.09
N ASN A 40 22.98 3.36 10.25
CA ASN A 40 23.99 2.90 11.19
C ASN A 40 24.48 1.47 10.92
N PHE A 41 23.92 0.77 9.92
CA PHE A 41 24.15 -0.65 9.68
C PHE A 41 23.96 -1.51 10.94
N GLY A 42 23.02 -1.12 11.80
CA GLY A 42 22.70 -1.82 13.04
C GLY A 42 22.14 -3.21 12.77
N SER A 43 22.63 -4.22 13.49
CA SER A 43 22.12 -5.58 13.42
C SER A 43 20.98 -5.80 14.44
N GLY A 44 19.97 -6.60 14.09
CA GLY A 44 18.93 -6.98 15.05
C GLY A 44 17.92 -5.88 15.39
N ILE A 45 17.87 -4.80 14.60
CA ILE A 45 17.03 -3.63 14.87
C ILE A 45 15.57 -3.84 14.44
N TRP A 46 15.32 -4.77 13.52
CA TRP A 46 14.01 -4.97 12.90
C TRP A 46 13.01 -5.57 13.89
N ARG A 47 11.77 -5.07 13.84
CA ARG A 47 10.72 -5.39 14.80
C ARG A 47 9.62 -6.22 14.18
N LYS A 48 8.86 -6.93 15.00
CA LYS A 48 7.66 -7.63 14.55
C LYS A 48 6.59 -6.61 14.15
N PHE A 49 5.95 -6.80 13.00
CA PHE A 49 5.00 -5.81 12.44
C PHE A 49 3.76 -5.58 13.30
N ASP A 50 3.33 -6.58 14.07
CA ASP A 50 2.17 -6.55 14.97
C ASP A 50 2.56 -6.34 16.44
N ALA A 51 3.85 -6.20 16.73
CA ALA A 51 4.37 -5.98 18.09
C ALA A 51 5.70 -5.21 18.03
N CYS A 52 5.61 -3.89 17.92
CA CYS A 52 6.72 -2.98 17.65
C CYS A 52 7.89 -3.03 18.66
N SER A 53 7.67 -3.52 19.88
CA SER A 53 8.72 -3.71 20.88
C SER A 53 9.40 -5.09 20.81
N THR A 54 8.86 -6.00 20.00
CA THR A 54 9.35 -7.38 19.86
C THR A 54 10.28 -7.45 18.66
N PRO A 55 11.47 -8.07 18.77
CA PRO A 55 12.32 -8.35 17.61
C PRO A 55 11.56 -9.14 16.54
N ALA A 56 11.79 -8.81 15.28
CA ALA A 56 11.28 -9.61 14.16
C ALA A 56 11.80 -11.05 14.25
N VAL A 57 10.92 -12.01 13.92
CA VAL A 57 11.26 -13.44 13.87
C VAL A 57 12.35 -13.71 12.84
N ASN A 58 12.28 -13.03 11.69
CA ASN A 58 13.30 -13.10 10.66
C ASN A 58 13.91 -11.71 10.44
N GLN A 59 15.18 -11.57 10.83
CA GLN A 59 15.93 -10.33 10.65
C GLN A 59 16.42 -10.14 9.20
N ASP A 60 16.48 -11.21 8.40
CA ASP A 60 16.89 -11.15 6.98
C ASP A 60 15.85 -10.42 6.12
N ASN A 61 14.59 -10.45 6.56
CA ASN A 61 13.48 -9.68 5.99
C ASN A 61 13.65 -8.17 6.16
N ARG A 62 14.56 -7.75 7.05
CA ARG A 62 14.94 -6.34 7.28
C ARG A 62 13.73 -5.43 7.44
N GLY A 63 13.66 -4.33 6.70
CA GLY A 63 12.55 -3.40 6.76
C GLY A 63 11.33 -3.81 5.93
N LEU A 64 11.21 -5.05 5.48
CA LEU A 64 9.99 -5.58 4.84
C LEU A 64 9.49 -6.78 5.66
N GLN A 65 8.69 -6.54 6.68
CA GLN A 65 8.31 -7.58 7.65
C GLN A 65 7.03 -8.35 7.30
N GLU A 66 6.26 -7.81 6.36
CA GLU A 66 5.07 -8.43 5.78
C GLU A 66 5.00 -8.00 4.31
N ALA A 67 4.79 -8.95 3.41
CA ALA A 67 4.72 -8.70 1.97
C ALA A 67 3.73 -9.68 1.32
N THR A 68 2.45 -9.34 1.39
CA THR A 68 1.35 -10.09 0.78
C THR A 68 0.73 -9.28 -0.37
N PRO A 69 -0.16 -9.87 -1.19
CA PRO A 69 -0.84 -9.10 -2.24
C PRO A 69 -1.69 -7.94 -1.72
N ASN A 70 -2.22 -8.02 -0.49
CA ASN A 70 -3.12 -7.02 0.09
C ASN A 70 -2.52 -6.23 1.26
N SER A 71 -1.39 -6.66 1.81
CA SER A 71 -0.73 -5.99 2.94
C SER A 71 0.78 -5.91 2.76
N ILE A 72 1.35 -4.81 3.23
CA ILE A 72 2.78 -4.61 3.29
C ILE A 72 3.13 -3.89 4.58
N THR A 73 4.15 -4.36 5.28
CA THR A 73 4.76 -3.63 6.40
C THR A 73 6.17 -3.23 6.05
N VAL A 74 6.41 -1.92 6.03
CA VAL A 74 7.72 -1.32 5.83
C VAL A 74 8.29 -0.78 7.14
N GLN A 75 9.59 -0.94 7.34
CA GLN A 75 10.31 -0.40 8.47
C GLN A 75 11.57 0.33 8.03
N MET A 76 11.94 1.36 8.78
CA MET A 76 13.04 2.26 8.49
C MET A 76 13.50 2.96 9.77
N ASP A 77 14.80 3.13 9.95
CA ASP A 77 15.41 3.93 11.03
C ASP A 77 15.55 5.37 10.50
N ILE A 78 14.45 6.12 10.48
CA ILE A 78 14.45 7.51 9.97
C ILE A 78 14.95 8.50 11.02
N GLY A 79 14.92 8.14 12.30
CA GLY A 79 15.55 8.91 13.37
C GLY A 79 17.08 8.80 13.38
N GLU A 80 17.63 7.82 12.65
CA GLU A 80 19.05 7.45 12.66
C GLU A 80 19.54 7.06 14.06
N SER A 81 18.64 6.55 14.91
CA SER A 81 18.91 6.21 16.31
C SER A 81 19.56 4.82 16.45
N GLY A 82 19.51 4.00 15.39
CA GLY A 82 19.90 2.59 15.43
C GLY A 82 18.84 1.70 16.09
N ASN A 83 17.64 2.22 16.31
CA ASN A 83 16.47 1.47 16.76
C ASN A 83 15.31 1.66 15.78
N ILE A 84 14.33 0.78 15.86
CA ILE A 84 13.10 0.88 15.07
C ILE A 84 11.94 0.97 16.05
N GLY A 85 11.08 1.96 15.85
CA GLY A 85 9.85 2.19 16.59
C GLY A 85 9.96 3.25 17.69
N ASP A 86 11.12 3.91 17.84
CA ASP A 86 11.33 5.03 18.75
C ASP A 86 11.00 6.38 18.12
N ASP A 87 11.06 6.51 16.79
CA ASP A 87 10.56 7.67 16.06
C ASP A 87 9.26 7.38 15.31
N ASN A 88 8.40 8.39 15.17
CA ASN A 88 7.13 8.26 14.47
C ASN A 88 7.32 7.95 12.98
N ASN A 89 6.56 7.00 12.45
CA ASN A 89 6.60 6.53 11.04
C ASN A 89 7.81 5.64 10.70
N GLU A 90 8.44 5.03 11.69
CA GLU A 90 9.48 4.03 11.46
C GLU A 90 8.94 2.65 11.13
N ILE A 91 7.68 2.38 11.49
CA ILE A 91 6.96 1.17 11.11
C ILE A 91 5.66 1.62 10.47
N ILE A 92 5.44 1.27 9.21
CA ILE A 92 4.25 1.65 8.46
C ILE A 92 3.66 0.41 7.83
N ARG A 93 2.39 0.16 8.10
CA ARG A 93 1.64 -0.96 7.52
C ARG A 93 0.50 -0.44 6.67
N TYR A 94 0.45 -0.87 5.43
CA TYR A 94 -0.68 -0.69 4.54
C TYR A 94 -1.44 -2.00 4.41
N GLU A 95 -2.77 -1.91 4.43
CA GLU A 95 -3.63 -3.07 4.23
C GLU A 95 -4.85 -2.67 3.41
N TYR A 96 -5.08 -3.44 2.35
CA TYR A 96 -6.28 -3.38 1.55
C TYR A 96 -7.34 -4.32 2.13
N LEU A 97 -8.53 -3.77 2.34
CA LEU A 97 -9.70 -4.49 2.84
C LEU A 97 -10.69 -4.70 1.68
N PRO A 98 -10.71 -5.90 1.05
CA PRO A 98 -11.63 -6.20 -0.06
C PRO A 98 -13.08 -6.34 0.43
N SER A 99 -14.02 -6.48 -0.51
CA SER A 99 -15.41 -6.82 -0.21
C SER A 99 -15.50 -8.13 0.61
N PRO A 100 -16.40 -8.22 1.60
CA PRO A 100 -17.42 -7.24 2.01
C PRO A 100 -16.92 -6.22 3.06
N SER A 101 -15.62 -6.15 3.32
CA SER A 101 -15.04 -5.40 4.44
C SER A 101 -14.94 -3.89 4.21
N GLY A 102 -15.30 -3.40 3.02
CA GLY A 102 -15.48 -1.97 2.76
C GLY A 102 -14.71 -1.38 1.58
N GLN A 103 -13.84 -2.16 0.92
CA GLN A 103 -13.12 -1.73 -0.30
C GLN A 103 -12.33 -0.43 -0.09
N PHE A 104 -11.40 -0.46 0.87
CA PHE A 104 -10.54 0.69 1.20
C PHE A 104 -9.15 0.24 1.63
N ILE A 105 -8.22 1.19 1.68
CA ILE A 105 -6.87 0.97 2.25
C ILE A 105 -6.81 1.64 3.60
N ARG A 106 -6.33 0.92 4.61
CA ARG A 106 -5.96 1.47 5.91
C ARG A 106 -4.45 1.53 6.07
N ARG A 107 -3.99 2.49 6.86
CA ARG A 107 -2.58 2.72 7.20
C ARG A 107 -2.44 2.73 8.71
N ALA A 108 -1.49 1.96 9.23
CA ALA A 108 -1.08 2.00 10.63
C ALA A 108 0.38 2.46 10.72
N VAL A 109 0.69 3.22 11.78
CA VAL A 109 2.06 3.66 12.09
C VAL A 109 2.47 3.18 13.46
N ASN A 110 3.69 2.69 13.62
CA ASN A 110 4.28 2.28 14.89
C ASN A 110 3.34 1.41 15.75
N CYS A 111 2.66 0.45 15.11
CA CYS A 111 1.68 -0.45 15.74
C CYS A 111 0.49 0.25 16.43
N GLN A 112 0.21 1.50 16.08
CA GLN A 112 -1.02 2.19 16.47
C GLN A 112 -2.22 1.61 15.71
N ALA A 113 -3.42 2.01 16.13
CA ALA A 113 -4.64 1.64 15.43
C ALA A 113 -4.55 2.04 13.95
N ALA A 114 -5.00 1.14 13.08
CA ALA A 114 -5.01 1.39 11.65
C ALA A 114 -6.17 2.33 11.30
N GLU A 115 -5.87 3.42 10.61
CA GLU A 115 -6.85 4.43 10.20
C GLU A 115 -7.12 4.34 8.69
N PRO A 116 -8.32 4.71 8.22
CA PRO A 116 -8.59 4.84 6.79
C PRO A 116 -7.59 5.79 6.11
N PHE A 117 -6.97 5.33 5.03
CA PHE A 117 -5.95 6.07 4.30
C PHE A 117 -6.41 6.44 2.88
N LEU A 118 -7.03 5.50 2.17
CA LEU A 118 -7.64 5.75 0.87
C LEU A 118 -9.01 5.08 0.81
N GLY A 119 -10.04 5.89 0.58
CA GLY A 119 -11.44 5.51 0.76
C GLY A 119 -11.89 5.68 2.21
N ALA A 120 -13.06 5.14 2.54
CA ALA A 120 -13.65 5.28 3.86
C ALA A 120 -14.04 3.93 4.44
N ASP A 121 -13.91 3.80 5.76
CA ASP A 121 -14.41 2.65 6.49
C ASP A 121 -15.95 2.75 6.60
N PRO A 122 -16.71 1.80 6.02
CA PRO A 122 -18.17 1.83 6.05
C PRO A 122 -18.75 1.79 7.48
N ALA A 123 -18.00 1.28 8.47
CA ALA A 123 -18.45 1.24 9.87
C ALA A 123 -18.50 2.63 10.52
N THR A 124 -17.78 3.61 9.98
CA THR A 124 -17.72 4.99 10.52
C THR A 124 -18.87 5.87 10.03
N GLY A 125 -19.61 5.45 8.99
CA GLY A 125 -20.66 6.23 8.36
C GLY A 125 -20.17 7.47 7.58
N VAL A 126 -18.85 7.63 7.45
CA VAL A 126 -18.24 8.69 6.63
C VAL A 126 -18.12 8.20 5.19
N SER A 127 -18.49 9.06 4.23
CA SER A 127 -18.27 8.80 2.80
C SER A 127 -16.91 9.37 2.37
N GLY A 128 -16.16 8.58 1.61
CA GLY A 128 -14.89 8.98 1.01
C GLY A 128 -15.08 9.49 -0.41
N ALA A 129 -14.04 10.09 -1.01
CA ALA A 129 -14.10 10.47 -2.43
C ALA A 129 -14.11 9.24 -3.37
N VAL A 130 -13.52 8.13 -2.92
CA VAL A 130 -13.33 6.91 -3.69
C VAL A 130 -13.53 5.64 -2.87
N ARG A 131 -13.79 4.52 -3.55
CA ARG A 131 -13.63 3.15 -3.04
C ARG A 131 -12.53 2.45 -3.82
N VAL A 132 -11.75 1.59 -3.16
CA VAL A 132 -10.68 0.77 -3.75
C VAL A 132 -11.25 -0.60 -4.10
N ILE A 133 -11.46 -0.84 -5.40
CA ILE A 133 -12.22 -1.97 -5.94
C ILE A 133 -11.34 -2.99 -6.66
N ASN A 134 -10.10 -3.19 -6.20
CA ASN A 134 -9.18 -4.15 -6.81
C ASN A 134 -9.76 -5.57 -6.92
N ASP A 135 -10.58 -5.97 -5.95
CA ASP A 135 -11.28 -7.26 -5.96
C ASP A 135 -12.34 -7.35 -7.08
N THR A 136 -13.17 -6.31 -7.21
CA THR A 136 -14.25 -6.25 -8.20
C THR A 136 -13.73 -6.00 -9.61
N ALA A 137 -12.61 -5.27 -9.72
CA ALA A 137 -11.92 -5.01 -10.97
C ALA A 137 -10.99 -6.18 -11.39
N GLU A 138 -11.02 -7.30 -10.65
CA GLU A 138 -10.26 -8.51 -10.97
C GLU A 138 -8.74 -8.24 -11.10
N ILE A 139 -8.21 -7.34 -10.26
CA ILE A 139 -6.77 -7.08 -10.17
C ILE A 139 -6.16 -8.16 -9.29
N TYR A 140 -5.50 -9.11 -9.92
CA TYR A 140 -4.87 -10.26 -9.26
C TYR A 140 -3.35 -10.26 -9.45
N ASN A 141 -2.63 -10.97 -8.58
CA ASN A 141 -1.23 -11.32 -8.81
C ASN A 141 -1.11 -12.44 -9.86
N GLY A 142 0.10 -12.69 -10.37
CA GLY A 142 0.37 -13.73 -11.38
C GLY A 142 0.40 -15.17 -10.86
N ASP A 143 -0.15 -15.43 -9.68
CA ASP A 143 -0.09 -16.72 -9.00
C ASP A 143 -1.09 -17.73 -9.62
N PRO A 144 -0.74 -19.02 -9.81
CA PRO A 144 -1.70 -20.06 -10.21
C PRO A 144 -2.97 -20.17 -9.35
N ALA A 145 -2.99 -19.63 -8.13
CA ALA A 145 -4.22 -19.31 -7.39
C ALA A 145 -4.30 -17.77 -7.20
N PRO A 146 -4.94 -17.03 -8.13
CA PRO A 146 -4.88 -15.58 -8.15
C PRO A 146 -5.51 -14.98 -6.90
N GLU A 147 -4.72 -14.20 -6.17
CA GLU A 147 -5.16 -13.42 -5.02
C GLU A 147 -5.31 -11.96 -5.41
N THR A 148 -6.31 -11.28 -4.86
CA THR A 148 -6.52 -9.85 -5.14
C THR A 148 -5.27 -9.06 -4.73
N ALA A 149 -4.71 -8.34 -5.69
CA ALA A 149 -3.43 -7.68 -5.54
C ALA A 149 -3.57 -6.16 -5.58
N VAL A 150 -3.05 -5.53 -4.53
CA VAL A 150 -2.62 -4.12 -4.54
C VAL A 150 -1.12 -4.05 -4.72
N PHE A 151 -0.37 -4.96 -4.10
CA PHE A 151 1.09 -5.03 -4.14
C PHE A 151 1.56 -6.25 -4.92
N ARG A 152 2.50 -6.03 -5.84
CA ARG A 152 3.18 -7.09 -6.60
C ARG A 152 4.69 -6.92 -6.46
N TYR A 153 5.40 -8.02 -6.24
CA TYR A 153 6.79 -8.01 -5.82
C TYR A 153 7.69 -8.61 -6.90
N TYR A 154 8.85 -8.01 -7.13
CA TYR A 154 9.77 -8.45 -8.17
C TYR A 154 11.23 -8.39 -7.70
N ASP A 155 12.03 -9.35 -8.16
CA ASP A 155 13.49 -9.26 -8.09
C ASP A 155 13.99 -8.32 -9.22
N ALA A 156 15.11 -7.64 -9.00
CA ALA A 156 15.79 -6.88 -10.05
C ALA A 156 16.67 -7.76 -10.94
N LYS A 157 17.08 -8.95 -10.46
CA LYS A 157 17.87 -9.90 -11.26
C LYS A 157 17.05 -10.55 -12.37
N ASP A 158 15.76 -10.77 -12.09
CA ASP A 158 14.79 -11.27 -13.06
C ASP A 158 13.49 -10.43 -12.95
N PRO A 159 13.44 -9.28 -13.64
CA PRO A 159 12.32 -8.35 -13.53
C PRO A 159 11.03 -8.85 -14.19
N GLU A 160 11.08 -9.97 -14.91
CA GLU A 160 9.93 -10.63 -15.55
C GLU A 160 9.28 -11.65 -14.62
N THR A 161 10.02 -12.15 -13.62
CA THR A 161 9.51 -13.09 -12.62
C THR A 161 8.94 -12.36 -11.40
N GLU A 162 7.64 -12.51 -11.18
CA GLU A 162 6.97 -12.07 -9.95
C GLU A 162 7.34 -13.01 -8.78
N LEU A 163 7.61 -12.40 -7.63
CA LEU A 163 7.83 -13.10 -6.37
C LEU A 163 6.50 -13.24 -5.62
N PHE A 164 6.35 -14.32 -4.85
CA PHE A 164 5.14 -14.61 -4.07
C PHE A 164 5.48 -14.80 -2.58
N PRO A 165 5.86 -13.72 -1.86
CA PRO A 165 6.41 -13.85 -0.51
C PRO A 165 5.39 -14.35 0.53
N HIS A 166 4.09 -14.24 0.25
CA HIS A 166 3.03 -14.81 1.07
C HIS A 166 3.03 -16.34 1.06
N LYS A 167 3.51 -16.97 -0.02
CA LYS A 167 3.71 -18.42 -0.13
C LYS A 167 5.11 -18.85 0.26
N ASN A 168 6.11 -18.06 -0.13
CA ASN A 168 7.50 -18.31 0.20
C ASN A 168 8.13 -17.09 0.87
N PRO A 169 8.06 -16.98 2.21
CA PRO A 169 8.64 -15.85 2.93
C PRO A 169 10.15 -15.65 2.72
N SER A 170 10.87 -16.66 2.22
CA SER A 170 12.29 -16.53 1.85
C SER A 170 12.53 -15.68 0.60
N ASP A 171 11.47 -15.30 -0.13
CA ASP A 171 11.54 -14.36 -1.25
C ASP A 171 11.64 -12.90 -0.78
N ILE A 172 11.21 -12.58 0.44
CA ILE A 172 11.19 -11.21 0.96
C ILE A 172 12.57 -10.52 0.83
N PRO A 173 13.69 -11.13 1.26
CA PRO A 173 15.02 -10.52 1.13
C PRO A 173 15.45 -10.23 -0.31
N ASN A 174 14.79 -10.83 -1.32
CA ASN A 174 15.08 -10.67 -2.74
C ASN A 174 14.21 -9.61 -3.43
N ILE A 175 13.24 -9.01 -2.73
CA ILE A 175 12.38 -7.96 -3.31
C ILE A 175 13.22 -6.73 -3.66
N ARG A 176 13.12 -6.24 -4.90
CA ARG A 176 13.83 -5.02 -5.37
C ARG A 176 12.89 -3.98 -5.96
N ARG A 177 11.74 -4.41 -6.48
CA ARG A 177 10.69 -3.57 -7.02
C ARG A 177 9.34 -4.01 -6.48
N ILE A 178 8.50 -3.04 -6.15
CA ILE A 178 7.13 -3.25 -5.72
C ILE A 178 6.23 -2.42 -6.63
N ASP A 179 5.35 -3.09 -7.36
CA ASP A 179 4.33 -2.42 -8.16
C ASP A 179 3.07 -2.30 -7.34
N ILE A 180 2.52 -1.09 -7.28
CA ILE A 180 1.28 -0.76 -6.58
C ILE A 180 0.23 -0.47 -7.64
N THR A 181 -0.87 -1.22 -7.62
CA THR A 181 -2.01 -1.00 -8.53
C THR A 181 -3.25 -0.72 -7.72
N LEU A 182 -3.96 0.35 -8.05
CA LEU A 182 -5.22 0.75 -7.44
C LEU A 182 -6.28 0.87 -8.52
N ALA A 183 -7.25 -0.03 -8.50
CA ALA A 183 -8.52 0.16 -9.16
C ALA A 183 -9.44 0.89 -8.18
N VAL A 184 -9.97 2.03 -8.59
CA VAL A 184 -10.81 2.86 -7.74
C VAL A 184 -12.09 3.22 -8.47
N GLU A 185 -13.15 3.42 -7.71
CA GLU A 185 -14.38 4.03 -8.20
C GLU A 185 -14.76 5.25 -7.39
N THR A 186 -15.40 6.23 -8.02
CA THR A 186 -15.97 7.36 -7.31
C THR A 186 -17.12 6.89 -6.42
N ASP A 187 -17.19 7.34 -5.17
CA ASP A 187 -18.24 6.90 -4.24
C ASP A 187 -19.64 7.38 -4.71
N GLU A 188 -19.69 8.52 -5.39
CA GLU A 188 -20.91 9.04 -6.01
C GLU A 188 -21.09 8.58 -7.47
N ILE A 189 -22.35 8.40 -7.84
CA ILE A 189 -22.78 8.04 -9.19
C ILE A 189 -22.68 9.27 -10.12
N ASP A 190 -22.04 9.13 -11.27
CA ASP A 190 -22.01 10.19 -12.28
C ASP A 190 -23.43 10.43 -12.82
N PRO A 191 -23.97 11.66 -12.72
CA PRO A 191 -25.33 11.98 -13.14
C PRO A 191 -25.58 11.83 -14.65
N ASN A 192 -24.54 11.78 -15.48
CA ASN A 192 -24.66 11.62 -16.93
C ASN A 192 -24.72 10.15 -17.36
N THR A 193 -23.88 9.30 -16.75
CA THR A 193 -23.79 7.87 -17.09
C THR A 193 -24.63 6.99 -16.16
N ARG A 194 -25.11 7.54 -15.04
CA ARG A 194 -25.81 6.82 -13.95
C ARG A 194 -24.99 5.66 -13.39
N GLN A 195 -23.67 5.71 -13.51
CA GLN A 195 -22.75 4.72 -12.96
C GLN A 195 -21.59 5.40 -12.22
N PRO A 196 -21.04 4.79 -11.16
CA PRO A 196 -19.76 5.20 -10.60
C PRO A 196 -18.66 5.19 -11.68
N ARG A 197 -17.72 6.13 -11.60
CA ARG A 197 -16.59 6.16 -12.54
C ARG A 197 -15.44 5.35 -12.01
N GLN A 198 -15.03 4.34 -12.75
CA GLN A 198 -13.87 3.50 -12.44
C GLN A 198 -12.61 4.04 -13.11
N MET A 199 -11.50 3.99 -12.39
CA MET A 199 -10.18 4.44 -12.84
C MET A 199 -9.11 3.49 -12.27
N ILE A 200 -8.08 3.19 -13.05
CA ILE A 200 -6.94 2.39 -12.61
C ILE A 200 -5.70 3.27 -12.59
N TYR A 201 -4.96 3.21 -11.49
CA TYR A 201 -3.68 3.88 -11.31
C TYR A 201 -2.64 2.87 -10.90
N SER A 202 -1.43 3.03 -11.39
CA SER A 202 -0.30 2.23 -10.97
C SER A 202 0.94 3.08 -10.77
N THR A 203 1.81 2.61 -9.89
CA THR A 203 3.17 3.13 -9.72
C THR A 203 4.10 1.99 -9.40
N SER A 204 5.38 2.16 -9.72
CA SER A 204 6.43 1.21 -9.38
C SER A 204 7.41 1.84 -8.40
N VAL A 205 7.82 1.11 -7.38
CA VAL A 205 8.68 1.58 -6.30
C VAL A 205 9.92 0.69 -6.23
N ILE A 206 11.10 1.30 -6.30
CA ILE A 206 12.37 0.59 -6.10
C ILE A 206 12.77 0.70 -4.63
N VAL A 207 12.89 -0.45 -3.95
CA VAL A 207 13.29 -0.52 -2.53
C VAL A 207 14.80 -0.53 -2.38
N ARG A 208 15.42 0.65 -2.59
CA ARG A 208 16.88 0.79 -2.74
C ARG A 208 17.65 0.29 -1.51
N ASN A 209 17.19 0.64 -0.32
CA ASN A 209 17.89 0.27 0.92
C ASN A 209 17.75 -1.23 1.23
N HIS A 210 16.64 -1.85 0.80
CA HIS A 210 16.44 -3.29 0.94
C HIS A 210 17.36 -4.10 0.02
N ALA A 211 17.81 -3.53 -1.10
CA ALA A 211 18.75 -4.18 -2.00
C ALA A 211 20.18 -4.26 -1.44
N LEU A 212 20.56 -3.28 -0.61
CA LEU A 212 21.90 -3.17 -0.04
C LEU A 212 22.03 -4.18 1.11
N THR A 213 22.80 -5.24 0.87
CA THR A 213 23.40 -6.07 1.92
C THR A 213 24.69 -5.38 2.39
N PRO A 214 24.90 -5.16 3.70
CA PRO A 214 26.26 -4.99 4.20
C PRO A 214 27.11 -6.24 3.91
#